data_AF-A0A843LP84-F1
#
_entry.id   AF-A0A843LP84-F1
#
_cell.length_a   1.000
_cell.length_b   1.000
_cell.length_c   1.000
_cell.angle_alpha   90.00
_cell.angle_beta   90.00
_cell.angle_gamma   90.00
#
_symmetry.space_group_name_H-M   'P 1'
#
loop_
_entity.id
_entity.type
_entity.pdbx_description
1 polymer ?
#
loop_
_entity_poly.entity_id
_entity_poly.type
_entity_poly.pdbx_seq_one_letter_code
_entity_poly.pdbx_strand_id
1 'polypeptide(L)' 'MNSFVGWAFKTARENKKMPENRLLQISDLIDWSPIRKCLDEMYKNKTERGGRPNCDVIVMFKILILQQWYGLSDLEVER' A
#
# COMPACT_ATOMS: atom_id res chain seq x y z
N MET A 1 33.00 -2.92 -16.93
CA MET A 1 32.18 -2.39 -15.82
C MET A 1 31.91 -3.53 -14.85
N ASN A 2 32.23 -3.33 -13.56
CA ASN A 2 32.83 -4.33 -12.69
C ASN A 2 31.89 -5.45 -12.20
N SER A 3 32.29 -6.71 -12.43
CA SER A 3 31.71 -7.95 -11.87
C SER A 3 31.44 -7.86 -10.36
N PHE A 4 32.29 -7.12 -9.63
CA PHE A 4 32.16 -6.85 -8.20
C PHE A 4 30.88 -6.08 -7.83
N VAL A 5 30.47 -5.11 -8.65
CA VAL A 5 29.27 -4.30 -8.39
C VAL A 5 28.01 -5.12 -8.65
N GLY A 6 27.99 -5.92 -9.72
CA GLY A 6 26.88 -6.83 -10.03
C GLY A 6 26.70 -7.93 -8.97
N TRP A 7 27.81 -8.51 -8.49
CA TRP A 7 27.79 -9.45 -7.37
C TRP A 7 27.35 -8.77 -6.07
N ALA A 8 27.88 -7.58 -5.75
CA ALA A 8 27.48 -6.84 -4.54
C ALA A 8 25.98 -6.49 -4.54
N PHE A 9 25.39 -6.12 -5.68
CA PHE A 9 23.94 -5.89 -5.79
C PHE A 9 23.11 -7.18 -5.66
N LYS A 10 23.58 -8.30 -6.22
CA LYS A 10 22.92 -9.61 -6.07
C LYS A 10 22.99 -10.10 -4.63
N THR A 11 24.17 -10.03 -4.02
CA THR A 11 24.43 -10.37 -2.62
C THR A 11 23.67 -9.45 -1.67
N ALA A 12 23.47 -8.17 -1.98
CA ALA A 12 22.64 -7.26 -1.18
C ALA A 12 21.13 -7.58 -1.28
N ARG A 13 20.65 -8.10 -2.44
CA ARG A 13 19.29 -8.66 -2.57
C ARG A 13 19.13 -9.97 -1.80
N GLU A 14 20.15 -10.82 -1.82
CA GLU A 14 20.13 -12.14 -1.17
C GLU A 14 20.41 -12.07 0.35
N ASN A 15 21.13 -11.05 0.83
CA ASN A 15 21.53 -10.90 2.25
C ASN A 15 20.78 -9.82 3.03
N LYS A 16 19.76 -9.17 2.46
CA LYS A 16 18.81 -8.39 3.27
C LYS A 16 17.64 -9.29 3.70
N LYS A 17 17.87 -10.07 4.75
CA LYS A 17 16.81 -10.33 5.73
C LYS A 17 16.50 -8.99 6.44
N MET A 18 15.88 -8.05 5.73
CA MET A 18 15.03 -7.09 6.42
C MET A 18 13.94 -7.94 7.09
N PRO A 19 13.50 -7.65 8.33
CA PRO A 19 12.32 -8.33 8.87
C PRO A 19 11.26 -8.22 7.78
N GLU A 20 10.76 -9.37 7.30
CA GLU A 20 9.80 -9.41 6.22
C GLU A 20 8.77 -8.31 6.48
N ASN A 21 8.72 -7.32 5.61
CA ASN A 21 7.83 -6.19 5.81
C ASN A 21 6.42 -6.74 5.65
N ARG A 22 5.81 -7.11 6.78
CA ARG A 22 4.52 -7.81 6.84
C ARG A 22 3.46 -7.07 6.03
N LEU A 23 3.53 -5.74 5.97
CA LEU A 23 2.62 -4.92 5.17
C LEU A 23 2.83 -5.09 3.66
N LEU A 24 4.09 -5.21 3.20
CA LEU A 24 4.38 -5.50 1.79
C LEU A 24 3.92 -6.92 1.43
N GLN A 25 4.16 -7.90 2.30
CA GLN A 25 3.69 -9.27 2.07
C GLN A 25 2.17 -9.34 1.97
N ILE A 26 1.46 -8.69 2.89
CA ILE A 26 -0.01 -8.63 2.88
C ILE A 26 -0.50 -7.93 1.61
N SER A 27 0.18 -6.87 1.17
CA SER A 27 -0.15 -6.19 -0.08
C SER A 27 -0.02 -7.11 -1.30
N ASP A 28 0.92 -8.05 -1.28
CA ASP A 28 1.14 -8.98 -2.39
C ASP A 28 0.26 -10.24 -2.29
N LEU A 29 -0.16 -10.63 -1.08
CA LEU A 29 -0.99 -11.82 -0.83
C LEU A 29 -2.47 -11.61 -1.16
N ILE A 30 -2.95 -10.38 -1.14
CA ILE A 30 -4.36 -10.04 -1.36
C ILE A 30 -4.57 -9.68 -2.84
N ASP A 31 -5.52 -10.35 -3.49
CA ASP A 31 -6.06 -9.87 -4.76
C ASP A 31 -6.98 -8.66 -4.49
N TRP A 32 -6.49 -7.47 -4.86
CA TRP A 32 -7.20 -6.21 -4.67
C TRP A 32 -8.29 -5.95 -5.72
N SER A 33 -8.32 -6.71 -6.82
CA SER A 33 -9.29 -6.54 -7.92
C SER A 33 -10.75 -6.68 -7.48
N PRO A 34 -11.17 -7.78 -6.81
CA PRO A 34 -12.55 -7.93 -6.35
C PRO A 34 -12.93 -6.88 -5.30
N ILE A 35 -11.99 -6.51 -4.42
CA ILE A 35 -12.19 -5.47 -3.39
C ILE A 35 -12.43 -4.12 -4.06
N ARG A 36 -11.61 -3.76 -5.06
CA ARG A 36 -11.78 -2.52 -5.83
C ARG A 36 -13.16 -2.44 -6.45
N LYS A 37 -13.60 -3.52 -7.11
CA LYS A 37 -14.92 -3.56 -7.75
C LYS A 37 -16.05 -3.25 -6.77
N CYS A 38 -16.00 -3.84 -5.58
CA CYS A 38 -16.97 -3.58 -4.52
C CYS A 38 -16.93 -2.11 -4.06
N LEU A 39 -15.74 -1.56 -3.82
CA LEU A 39 -15.57 -0.18 -3.34
C LEU A 39 -15.96 0.87 -4.40
N ASP A 40 -15.63 0.64 -5.67
CA ASP A 40 -15.95 1.54 -6.78
C ASP A 40 -17.46 1.66 -7.05
N GLU A 41 -18.25 0.66 -6.65
CA GLU A 41 -19.72 0.70 -6.68
C GLU A 41 -20.29 1.56 -5.54
N MET A 42 -19.60 1.63 -4.39
CA MET A 42 -20.01 2.47 -3.26
C MET A 42 -19.71 3.96 -3.49
N TYR A 43 -18.65 4.27 -4.24
CA TYR A 43 -18.20 5.65 -4.46
C TYR A 43 -18.94 6.31 -5.63
N LYS A 44 -19.83 7.26 -5.30
CA LYS A 44 -20.66 7.96 -6.29
C LYS A 44 -19.97 9.15 -6.93
N ASN A 45 -19.03 9.79 -6.24
CA ASN A 45 -18.32 10.94 -6.78
C ASN A 45 -17.07 10.50 -7.54
N LYS A 46 -17.15 10.50 -8.87
CA LYS A 46 -16.02 10.19 -9.77
C LYS A 46 -15.49 11.45 -10.46
N THR A 47 -15.82 12.62 -9.93
CA THR A 47 -15.47 13.92 -10.51
C THR A 47 -14.57 14.69 -9.56
N GLU A 48 -13.86 15.69 -10.09
CA GLU A 48 -13.06 16.62 -9.29
C GLU A 48 -13.91 17.68 -8.55
N ARG A 49 -15.24 17.56 -8.60
CA ARG A 49 -16.15 18.44 -7.87
C ARG A 49 -16.18 18.01 -6.41
N GLY A 50 -15.76 18.88 -5.49
CA GLY A 50 -15.76 18.57 -4.06
C GLY A 50 -14.69 19.25 -3.21
N GLY A 51 -13.92 20.19 -3.77
CA GLY A 51 -12.83 20.86 -3.06
C GLY A 51 -11.57 20.00 -3.03
N ARG A 52 -11.50 19.00 -2.15
CA ARG A 52 -10.35 18.09 -2.06
C ARG A 52 -10.45 16.99 -3.14
N PRO A 53 -9.37 16.69 -3.88
CA PRO A 53 -9.37 15.59 -4.83
C PRO A 53 -9.70 14.26 -4.15
N ASN A 54 -10.37 13.36 -4.89
CA ASN A 54 -10.67 12.02 -4.39
C ASN A 54 -9.37 11.21 -4.25
N CYS A 55 -9.21 10.52 -3.13
CA CYS A 55 -8.17 9.50 -2.98
C CYS A 55 -8.58 8.22 -3.70
N ASP A 56 -7.58 7.43 -4.14
CA ASP A 56 -7.85 6.11 -4.68
C ASP A 56 -8.51 5.21 -3.62
N VAL A 57 -9.56 4.49 -4.02
CA VAL A 57 -10.38 3.69 -3.10
C VAL A 57 -9.61 2.55 -2.43
N ILE A 58 -8.62 1.97 -3.09
CA ILE A 58 -7.77 0.93 -2.50
C ILE A 58 -6.80 1.53 -1.50
N VAL A 59 -6.24 2.72 -1.79
CA VAL A 59 -5.40 3.43 -0.83
C VAL A 59 -6.19 3.76 0.44
N MET A 60 -7.42 4.28 0.30
CA MET A 60 -8.30 4.56 1.44
C MET A 60 -8.58 3.30 2.26
N PHE A 61 -8.87 2.19 1.59
CA PHE A 61 -9.14 0.91 2.28
C PHE A 61 -7.89 0.37 3.01
N LYS A 62 -6.70 0.53 2.42
CA LYS A 62 -5.43 0.17 3.09
C LYS A 62 -5.19 1.01 4.34
N ILE A 63 -5.55 2.29 4.34
CA ILE A 63 -5.50 3.16 5.53
C ILE A 63 -6.40 2.60 6.64
N LEU A 64 -7.65 2.23 6.33
CA LEU A 64 -8.57 1.64 7.31
C LEU A 64 -8.03 0.34 7.93
N ILE A 65 -7.40 -0.52 7.11
CA ILE A 65 -6.74 -1.74 7.59
C ILE A 65 -5.61 -1.39 8.58
N LEU A 66 -4.77 -0.41 8.25
CA LEU A 66 -3.68 0.03 9.13
C LEU A 66 -4.21 0.62 10.43
N GLN A 67 -5.24 1.46 10.37
CA GLN A 67 -5.90 2.01 11.56
C GLN A 67 -6.40 0.89 12.47
N GLN A 68 -7.09 -0.11 11.90
CA GLN A 68 -7.62 -1.23 12.67
C GLN A 68 -6.52 -2.11 13.29
N TRP A 69 -5.40 -2.34 12.58
CA TRP A 69 -4.33 -3.22 13.06
C TRP A 69 -3.40 -2.56 14.08
N TYR A 70 -3.17 -1.26 13.93
CA TYR A 70 -2.24 -0.51 14.78
C TYR A 70 -2.95 0.40 15.80
N GLY A 71 -4.29 0.45 15.78
CA GLY A 71 -5.08 1.29 16.67
C GLY A 71 -4.93 2.78 16.39
N LEU A 72 -4.71 3.16 15.14
CA LEU A 72 -4.48 4.56 14.74
C LEU A 72 -5.81 5.28 14.56
N SER A 73 -5.87 6.52 15.01
CA SER A 73 -6.96 7.46 14.72
C SER A 73 -6.87 8.02 13.30
N ASP A 74 -7.96 8.65 12.82
CA ASP A 74 -7.98 9.35 11.53
C ASP A 74 -6.90 10.44 11.46
N LEU A 75 -6.75 11.20 12.56
CA LEU A 75 -5.77 12.27 12.65
C LEU A 75 -4.32 11.76 12.57
N GLU A 76 -4.04 10.56 13.07
CA GLU A 76 -2.70 9.96 13.03
C GLU A 76 -2.31 9.46 11.64
N VAL A 77 -3.28 9.17 10.77
CA VAL A 77 -3.00 8.71 9.40
C VAL A 77 -3.07 9.85 8.37
N GLU A 78 -3.78 10.94 8.68
CA GLU A 78 -3.84 12.12 7.80
C GLU A 78 -2.65 13.08 7.96
N ARG A 79 -1.87 12.96 9.04
CA ARG A 79 -0.71 13.81 9.36
C ARG A 79 0.58 13.30 8.71
#